data_AF-A0A970Z0P9-F1
#
_entry.id   AF-A0A970Z0P9-F1
#
_cell.length_a   1.000
_cell.length_b   1.000
_cell.length_c   1.000
_cell.angle_alpha   90.00
_cell.angle_beta   90.00
_cell.angle_gamma   90.00
#
_symmetry.space_group_name_H-M   'P 1'
#
loop_
_entity.id
_entity.type
_entity.pdbx_description
1 polymer ?
#
loop_
_entity_poly.entity_id
_entity_poly.type
_entity_poly.pdbx_seq_one_letter_code
_entity_poly.pdbx_strand_id
1 'polypeptide(L)'
;MLNDEVKKYLESLEQEQITPMSFHGEHNIAQKIKDLLKKDEQYETTKEDIAEQMAFDFMADYPNDNSGWETYHGPMFVMPNKDGQMVEYPSIKRIDQEMLGYWAKRAKESKNPILSSRYADLVVDFSPKVLSKSADVDLFQIVIDSNITICEKSLADPLDCKTKIKRALILAIQTNDQTRINKAKDTIIKLEKDIAIDDKPGLWGFAFKWLILDFSKKITLEDKEKNKLVDEIEERLKREEKNPWLAENAVSLLAEYYAKEKDEENLMRVLGVLETSLKTNERSNSDALLKTHAYEQIHEIYRKYASSFAEAEKANKRLSQEIGQLDLDWSKSLKEISVETKIEQKDIDNYLKGIFGEGKNDKLEMIMAKIAVSHLPKKDTLQKQFDEIYSKSITNLIATQQILSEDKIPIAKLSTITEDPDNHFKKHALQYVQFGSFFLSLTMDELKKQFTKEKVIEYFEKSVIFENENKEYLKRAISVYWDNDYLVSSHLFNPLIEAGVRELMKIANGVWIDVNELNGYNKLVLSKLLWNKQNVEIFKNIFSKSGEDLIFYFRLVLTEKLGMNLRNDFAHGLEREKFFSRDASDRLFHILIWLSVIRKKEK
;
A
#
# COMPACT_ATOMS: atom_id res chain seq x y z
N MET A 1 -27.97 -17.18 36.74
CA MET A 1 -27.33 -18.20 37.58
C MET A 1 -26.53 -19.08 36.67
N LEU A 2 -25.21 -18.92 36.78
CA LEU A 2 -24.19 -19.65 36.04
C LEU A 2 -24.43 -21.16 36.08
N ASN A 3 -24.23 -21.83 34.95
CA ASN A 3 -24.32 -23.28 34.85
C ASN A 3 -23.38 -23.98 35.86
N ASP A 4 -23.86 -25.05 36.51
CA ASP A 4 -23.11 -25.74 37.57
C ASP A 4 -21.81 -26.38 37.08
N GLU A 5 -21.75 -26.89 35.84
CA GLU A 5 -20.51 -27.44 35.27
C GLU A 5 -19.51 -26.33 34.97
N VAL A 6 -19.97 -25.20 34.44
CA VAL A 6 -19.12 -24.03 34.18
C VAL A 6 -18.57 -23.48 35.50
N LYS A 7 -19.42 -23.37 36.53
CA LYS A 7 -19.02 -22.94 37.86
C LYS A 7 -17.92 -23.84 38.45
N LYS A 8 -18.11 -25.16 38.41
CA LYS A 8 -17.10 -26.13 38.89
C LYS A 8 -15.78 -26.01 38.13
N TYR A 9 -15.84 -25.79 36.82
CA TYR A 9 -14.64 -25.60 35.99
C TYR A 9 -13.89 -24.32 36.38
N LEU A 10 -14.59 -23.19 36.54
CA LEU A 10 -13.97 -21.95 37.00
C LEU A 10 -13.39 -22.10 38.41
N GLU A 11 -14.10 -22.77 39.33
CA GLU A 11 -13.59 -23.09 40.68
C GLU A 11 -12.30 -23.95 40.63
N SER A 12 -12.18 -24.88 39.67
CA SER A 12 -10.92 -25.62 39.48
C SER A 12 -9.76 -24.74 39.01
N LEU A 13 -10.03 -23.74 38.15
CA LEU A 13 -9.01 -22.79 37.71
C LEU A 13 -8.52 -21.90 38.87
N GLU A 14 -9.38 -21.59 39.83
CA GLU A 14 -9.02 -20.85 41.04
C GLU A 14 -8.09 -21.67 41.97
N GLN A 15 -8.19 -23.00 41.95
CA GLN A 15 -7.43 -23.91 42.83
C GLN A 15 -6.12 -24.40 42.21
N GLU A 16 -6.13 -24.78 40.93
CA GLU A 16 -5.03 -25.53 40.32
C GLU A 16 -3.98 -24.67 39.59
N GLN A 17 -4.16 -23.34 39.48
CA GLN A 17 -3.30 -22.46 38.67
C GLN A 17 -2.94 -23.10 37.30
N ILE A 18 -3.92 -23.75 36.66
CA ILE A 18 -3.72 -24.37 35.34
C ILE A 18 -3.22 -23.27 34.42
N THR A 19 -1.95 -23.40 34.03
CA THR A 19 -1.23 -22.39 33.27
C THR A 19 -1.42 -22.69 31.79
N PRO A 20 -2.11 -21.84 31.02
CA PRO A 20 -2.17 -21.99 29.58
C PRO A 20 -0.76 -21.75 29.03
N MET A 21 -0.09 -22.83 28.61
CA MET A 21 1.29 -22.77 28.10
C MET A 21 1.37 -22.56 26.58
N SER A 22 0.25 -22.37 25.90
CA SER A 22 0.22 -21.99 24.48
C SER A 22 -0.03 -20.50 24.34
N PHE A 23 0.55 -19.88 23.30
CA PHE A 23 0.19 -18.52 22.90
C PHE A 23 -1.33 -18.40 22.69
N HIS A 24 -1.94 -17.34 23.21
CA HIS A 24 -3.40 -17.16 23.32
C HIS A 24 -4.13 -18.30 24.04
N GLY A 25 -3.45 -19.00 24.96
CA GLY A 25 -3.98 -20.18 25.64
C GLY A 25 -5.22 -19.92 26.50
N GLU A 26 -5.47 -18.67 26.86
CA GLU A 26 -6.72 -18.25 27.51
C GLU A 26 -7.98 -18.55 26.68
N HIS A 27 -7.87 -18.62 25.35
CA HIS A 27 -8.99 -18.99 24.49
C HIS A 27 -9.49 -20.42 24.75
N ASN A 28 -8.62 -21.30 25.28
CA ASN A 28 -9.03 -22.63 25.71
C ASN A 28 -10.05 -22.60 26.85
N ILE A 29 -10.06 -21.54 27.68
CA ILE A 29 -11.07 -21.33 28.73
C ILE A 29 -12.43 -21.10 28.08
N ALA A 30 -12.51 -20.20 27.08
CA ALA A 30 -13.74 -19.94 26.34
C ALA A 30 -14.26 -21.20 25.64
N GLN A 31 -13.37 -21.93 24.96
CA GLN A 31 -13.71 -23.17 24.26
C GLN A 31 -14.22 -24.23 25.25
N LYS A 32 -13.60 -24.36 26.41
CA LYS A 32 -14.05 -25.31 27.44
C LYS A 32 -15.43 -24.94 28.00
N ILE A 33 -15.67 -23.65 28.30
CA ILE A 33 -16.99 -23.16 28.72
C ILE A 33 -18.04 -23.50 27.66
N LYS A 34 -17.75 -23.20 26.39
CA LYS A 34 -18.63 -23.49 25.25
C LYS A 34 -18.95 -24.98 25.12
N ASP A 35 -17.97 -25.85 25.33
CA ASP A 35 -18.16 -27.30 25.27
C ASP A 35 -19.03 -27.81 26.43
N LEU A 36 -18.89 -27.25 27.64
CA LEU A 36 -19.74 -27.60 28.79
C LEU A 36 -21.19 -27.17 28.55
N LEU A 37 -21.40 -25.95 28.05
CA LEU A 37 -22.74 -25.43 27.75
C LEU A 37 -23.44 -26.20 26.62
N LYS A 38 -22.69 -26.80 25.69
CA LYS A 38 -23.25 -27.61 24.60
C LYS A 38 -23.68 -29.02 24.99
N LYS A 39 -23.24 -29.55 26.14
CA LYS A 39 -23.58 -30.93 26.55
C LYS A 39 -25.07 -31.11 26.81
N ASP A 40 -25.75 -30.07 27.24
CA ASP A 40 -27.18 -30.06 27.48
C ASP A 40 -27.85 -29.17 26.42
N GLU A 41 -28.32 -29.78 25.33
CA GLU A 41 -29.01 -29.07 24.24
C GLU A 41 -30.30 -28.37 24.70
N GLN A 42 -30.83 -28.70 25.90
CA GLN A 42 -32.03 -28.08 26.45
C GLN A 42 -31.72 -26.93 27.42
N TYR A 43 -30.45 -26.71 27.76
CA TYR A 43 -30.05 -25.62 28.66
C TYR A 43 -30.09 -24.26 27.95
N GLU A 44 -30.92 -23.35 28.45
CA GLU A 44 -30.95 -21.97 28.00
C GLU A 44 -29.80 -21.18 28.64
N THR A 45 -28.86 -20.69 27.82
CA THR A 45 -27.67 -19.99 28.31
C THR A 45 -28.03 -18.69 29.02
N THR A 46 -27.54 -18.54 30.25
CA THR A 46 -27.79 -17.33 31.04
C THR A 46 -26.84 -16.21 30.65
N LYS A 47 -27.16 -14.97 31.07
CA LYS A 47 -26.27 -13.82 30.88
C LYS A 47 -24.89 -14.04 31.51
N GLU A 48 -24.82 -14.72 32.65
CA GLU A 48 -23.56 -15.04 33.33
C GLU A 48 -22.73 -16.03 32.51
N ASP A 49 -23.35 -17.07 31.93
CA ASP A 49 -22.65 -18.01 31.05
C ASP A 49 -22.06 -17.32 29.82
N ILE A 50 -22.86 -16.43 29.22
CA ILE A 50 -22.45 -15.61 28.08
C ILE A 50 -21.28 -14.69 28.47
N ALA A 51 -21.35 -14.04 29.63
CA ALA A 51 -20.30 -13.16 30.12
C ALA A 51 -19.00 -13.92 30.37
N GLU A 52 -19.07 -15.13 30.95
CA GLU A 52 -17.90 -15.97 31.20
C GLU A 52 -17.26 -16.46 29.90
N GLN A 53 -18.05 -16.95 28.95
CA GLN A 53 -17.53 -17.37 27.65
C GLN A 53 -16.94 -16.19 26.87
N MET A 54 -17.69 -15.08 26.75
CA MET A 54 -17.27 -13.92 25.96
C MET A 54 -15.99 -13.28 26.49
N ALA A 55 -15.75 -13.30 27.81
CA ALA A 55 -14.54 -12.73 28.40
C ALA A 55 -13.25 -13.28 27.79
N PHE A 56 -13.26 -14.56 27.39
CA PHE A 56 -12.10 -15.26 26.82
C PHE A 56 -12.20 -15.49 25.30
N ASP A 57 -13.29 -15.03 24.68
CA ASP A 57 -13.43 -15.01 23.22
C ASP A 57 -12.85 -13.71 22.61
N PHE A 58 -12.72 -12.62 23.37
CA PHE A 58 -12.12 -11.37 22.86
C PHE A 58 -10.60 -11.49 22.66
N MET A 59 -10.10 -10.94 21.56
CA MET A 59 -8.68 -10.88 21.24
C MET A 59 -8.06 -9.62 21.84
N ALA A 60 -7.02 -9.78 22.66
CA ALA A 60 -6.22 -8.67 23.19
C ALA A 60 -5.19 -8.16 22.15
N ASP A 61 -4.73 -6.92 22.33
CA ASP A 61 -3.78 -6.25 21.40
C ASP A 61 -4.32 -6.22 19.95
N TYR A 62 -5.62 -5.95 19.82
CA TYR A 62 -6.29 -5.98 18.53
C TYR A 62 -5.85 -4.82 17.63
N PRO A 63 -5.57 -5.05 16.33
CA PRO A 63 -5.21 -3.97 15.41
C PRO A 63 -6.33 -2.92 15.31
N ASN A 64 -6.00 -1.66 15.57
CA ASN A 64 -6.97 -0.55 15.48
C ASN A 64 -7.22 -0.09 14.04
N ASP A 65 -6.41 -0.55 13.08
CA ASP A 65 -6.54 -0.17 11.69
C ASP A 65 -7.75 -0.89 11.08
N ASN A 66 -8.89 -0.19 11.03
CA ASN A 66 -10.17 -0.58 10.42
C ASN A 66 -11.18 -1.38 11.27
N SER A 67 -10.94 -1.63 12.56
CA SER A 67 -11.94 -2.32 13.41
C SER A 67 -13.13 -1.41 13.81
N GLY A 68 -12.90 -0.10 13.88
CA GLY A 68 -13.89 0.89 14.31
C GLY A 68 -14.24 0.87 15.81
N TRP A 69 -13.64 -0.04 16.60
CA TRP A 69 -13.92 -0.15 18.03
C TRP A 69 -13.12 0.86 18.87
N GLU A 70 -11.88 1.16 18.45
CA GLU A 70 -10.94 2.02 19.19
C GLU A 70 -10.64 1.50 20.62
N THR A 71 -10.66 0.19 20.82
CA THR A 71 -10.43 -0.50 22.09
C THR A 71 -9.22 -1.43 21.98
N TYR A 72 -8.62 -1.80 23.11
CA TYR A 72 -7.49 -2.74 23.17
C TYR A 72 -7.92 -4.17 22.81
N HIS A 73 -9.13 -4.56 23.19
CA HIS A 73 -9.75 -5.83 22.84
C HIS A 73 -10.60 -5.69 21.57
N GLY A 74 -10.62 -6.74 20.75
CA GLY A 74 -11.42 -6.82 19.53
C GLY A 74 -12.06 -8.19 19.32
N PRO A 75 -12.83 -8.35 18.23
CA PRO A 75 -13.49 -9.60 17.90
C PRO A 75 -12.47 -10.67 17.51
N MET A 76 -12.81 -11.93 17.76
CA MET A 76 -12.00 -13.08 17.35
C MET A 76 -11.97 -13.27 15.83
N PHE A 77 -13.12 -13.03 15.18
CA PHE A 77 -13.22 -13.09 13.73
C PHE A 77 -14.22 -12.07 13.20
N VAL A 78 -13.97 -11.65 11.97
CA VAL A 78 -14.90 -10.87 11.14
C VAL A 78 -15.07 -11.65 9.84
N MET A 79 -16.26 -12.17 9.59
CA MET A 79 -16.55 -13.02 8.43
C MET A 79 -17.88 -12.63 7.79
N PRO A 80 -18.02 -12.75 6.45
CA PRO A 80 -19.30 -12.53 5.80
C PRO A 80 -20.31 -13.59 6.24
N ASN A 81 -21.54 -13.16 6.54
CA ASN A 81 -22.68 -14.05 6.74
C ASN A 81 -23.17 -14.63 5.39
N LYS A 82 -24.23 -15.43 5.43
CA LYS A 82 -24.84 -16.04 4.22
C LYS A 82 -25.32 -15.01 3.19
N ASP A 83 -25.57 -13.77 3.62
CA ASP A 83 -26.02 -12.65 2.78
C ASP A 83 -24.84 -11.76 2.32
N GLY A 84 -23.59 -12.16 2.59
CA GLY A 84 -22.40 -11.41 2.22
C GLY A 84 -22.09 -10.21 3.13
N GLN A 85 -22.84 -10.00 4.20
CA GLN A 85 -22.59 -8.91 5.16
C GLN A 85 -21.53 -9.34 6.18
N MET A 86 -20.51 -8.50 6.41
CA MET A 86 -19.49 -8.77 7.42
C MET A 86 -20.10 -8.77 8.83
N VAL A 87 -19.92 -9.88 9.56
CA VAL A 87 -20.35 -10.05 10.94
C VAL A 87 -19.14 -10.37 11.81
N GLU A 88 -19.07 -9.72 12.96
CA GLU A 88 -18.02 -9.90 13.96
C GLU A 88 -18.48 -10.78 15.13
N TYR A 89 -17.56 -11.53 15.72
CA TYR A 89 -17.81 -12.24 16.97
C TYR A 89 -16.55 -12.32 17.85
N PRO A 90 -16.66 -12.09 19.18
CA PRO A 90 -17.82 -11.49 19.85
C PRO A 90 -18.04 -10.04 19.38
N SER A 91 -19.24 -9.49 19.55
CA SER A 91 -19.52 -8.08 19.19
C SER A 91 -19.55 -7.20 20.44
N ILE A 92 -18.91 -6.04 20.38
CA ILE A 92 -18.96 -5.01 21.43
C ILE A 92 -20.40 -4.55 21.72
N LYS A 93 -21.32 -4.67 20.75
CA LYS A 93 -22.75 -4.32 20.90
C LYS A 93 -23.49 -5.21 21.92
N ARG A 94 -22.91 -6.35 22.29
CA ARG A 94 -23.48 -7.27 23.29
C ARG A 94 -23.06 -6.92 24.72
N ILE A 95 -22.16 -5.95 24.89
CA ILE A 95 -21.64 -5.54 26.19
C ILE A 95 -22.52 -4.41 26.73
N ASP A 96 -23.08 -4.62 27.91
CA ASP A 96 -23.89 -3.63 28.63
C ASP A 96 -23.34 -3.38 30.05
N GLN A 97 -23.99 -2.46 30.78
CA GLN A 97 -23.60 -2.11 32.14
C GLN A 97 -23.68 -3.31 33.11
N GLU A 98 -24.61 -4.24 32.89
CA GLU A 98 -24.78 -5.43 33.73
C GLU A 98 -23.58 -6.38 33.56
N MET A 99 -23.16 -6.62 32.31
CA MET A 99 -22.01 -7.46 31.99
C MET A 99 -20.70 -6.86 32.52
N LEU A 100 -20.51 -5.54 32.38
CA LEU A 100 -19.35 -4.86 32.96
C LEU A 100 -19.34 -4.94 34.49
N GLY A 101 -20.51 -4.79 35.13
CA GLY A 101 -20.66 -4.96 36.57
C GLY A 101 -20.34 -6.39 37.03
N TYR A 102 -20.76 -7.39 36.26
CA TYR A 102 -20.44 -8.80 36.52
C TYR A 102 -18.93 -9.07 36.44
N TRP A 103 -18.26 -8.64 35.37
CA TRP A 103 -16.79 -8.79 35.25
C TRP A 103 -16.04 -8.01 36.32
N ALA A 104 -16.48 -6.80 36.69
CA ALA A 104 -15.87 -6.03 37.77
C ALA A 104 -15.94 -6.77 39.12
N LYS A 105 -17.05 -7.47 39.39
CA LYS A 105 -17.19 -8.32 40.57
C LYS A 105 -16.25 -9.53 40.49
N ARG A 106 -16.26 -10.26 39.36
CA ARG A 106 -15.40 -11.43 39.14
C ARG A 106 -13.91 -11.09 39.26
N ALA A 107 -13.49 -9.94 38.74
CA ALA A 107 -12.13 -9.44 38.85
C ALA A 107 -11.65 -9.33 40.30
N LYS A 108 -12.51 -8.83 41.21
CA LYS A 108 -12.21 -8.62 42.63
C LYS A 108 -12.29 -9.89 43.47
N GLU A 109 -13.13 -10.85 43.08
CA GLU A 109 -13.33 -12.12 43.80
C GLU A 109 -12.32 -13.21 43.42
N SER A 110 -11.83 -13.18 42.18
CA SER A 110 -10.88 -14.17 41.64
C SER A 110 -9.53 -14.11 42.34
N LYS A 111 -8.98 -15.28 42.69
CA LYS A 111 -7.61 -15.43 43.21
C LYS A 111 -6.63 -15.83 42.11
N ASN A 112 -7.12 -16.36 41.00
CA ASN A 112 -6.31 -16.65 39.83
C ASN A 112 -5.92 -15.33 39.12
N PRO A 113 -4.61 -15.03 38.96
CA PRO A 113 -4.16 -13.80 38.29
C PRO A 113 -4.63 -13.68 36.84
N ILE A 114 -4.74 -14.79 36.10
CA ILE A 114 -5.18 -14.81 34.70
C ILE A 114 -6.63 -14.35 34.59
N LEU A 115 -7.51 -14.97 35.39
CA LEU A 115 -8.93 -14.64 35.41
C LEU A 115 -9.14 -13.19 35.90
N SER A 116 -8.50 -12.83 37.02
CA SER A 116 -8.61 -11.50 37.62
C SER A 116 -8.17 -10.41 36.65
N SER A 117 -7.01 -10.60 35.99
CA SER A 117 -6.51 -9.68 34.95
C SER A 117 -7.49 -9.57 33.79
N ARG A 118 -7.97 -10.70 33.25
CA ARG A 118 -8.85 -10.70 32.08
C ARG A 118 -10.14 -9.92 32.33
N TYR A 119 -10.85 -10.22 33.41
CA TYR A 119 -12.10 -9.52 33.70
C TYR A 119 -11.87 -8.04 33.98
N ALA A 120 -10.82 -7.69 34.73
CA ALA A 120 -10.52 -6.30 35.03
C ALA A 120 -10.16 -5.51 33.75
N ASP A 121 -9.39 -6.08 32.84
CA ASP A 121 -8.93 -5.40 31.62
C ASP A 121 -10.09 -5.17 30.64
N LEU A 122 -11.05 -6.10 30.53
CA LEU A 122 -12.27 -5.90 29.76
C LEU A 122 -13.09 -4.72 30.30
N VAL A 123 -13.21 -4.60 31.63
CA VAL A 123 -13.92 -3.47 32.23
C VAL A 123 -13.18 -2.16 32.01
N VAL A 124 -11.85 -2.15 32.20
CA VAL A 124 -10.99 -0.98 31.94
C VAL A 124 -11.12 -0.51 30.50
N ASP A 125 -11.13 -1.43 29.56
CA ASP A 125 -11.10 -1.15 28.13
C ASP A 125 -12.47 -0.74 27.57
N PHE A 126 -13.55 -1.43 27.96
CA PHE A 126 -14.88 -1.17 27.39
C PHE A 126 -15.69 -0.09 28.12
N SER A 127 -15.40 0.21 29.39
CA SER A 127 -16.17 1.22 30.15
C SER A 127 -16.24 2.59 29.47
N PRO A 128 -15.15 3.16 28.91
CA PRO A 128 -15.20 4.43 28.21
C PRO A 128 -16.16 4.43 27.01
N LYS A 129 -16.26 3.32 26.28
CA LYS A 129 -17.10 3.20 25.08
C LYS A 129 -18.56 2.90 25.41
N VAL A 130 -18.80 2.01 26.38
CA VAL A 130 -20.14 1.53 26.74
C VAL A 130 -20.84 2.47 27.72
N LEU A 131 -20.12 2.99 28.71
CA LEU A 131 -20.69 3.81 29.79
C LEU A 131 -20.35 5.30 29.67
N SER A 132 -19.52 5.69 28.70
CA SER A 132 -18.97 7.06 28.60
C SER A 132 -18.27 7.52 29.90
N LYS A 133 -17.72 6.57 30.67
CA LYS A 133 -17.02 6.80 31.93
C LYS A 133 -15.84 5.83 32.05
N SER A 134 -14.75 6.29 32.65
CA SER A 134 -13.64 5.42 33.03
C SER A 134 -14.04 4.40 34.09
N ALA A 135 -13.42 3.22 34.04
CA ALA A 135 -13.45 2.27 35.14
C ALA A 135 -12.79 2.85 36.40
N ASP A 136 -13.10 2.25 37.56
CA ASP A 136 -12.51 2.62 38.84
C ASP A 136 -11.02 2.25 38.87
N VAL A 137 -10.20 3.06 39.57
CA VAL A 137 -8.73 2.94 39.58
C VAL A 137 -8.25 1.61 40.16
N ASP A 138 -9.02 0.99 41.05
CA ASP A 138 -8.73 -0.33 41.61
C ASP A 138 -8.71 -1.43 40.53
N LEU A 139 -9.56 -1.34 39.52
CA LEU A 139 -9.55 -2.29 38.39
C LEU A 139 -8.30 -2.13 37.53
N PHE A 140 -7.83 -0.90 37.28
CA PHE A 140 -6.53 -0.69 36.62
C PHE A 140 -5.39 -1.35 37.41
N GLN A 141 -5.38 -1.15 38.72
CA GLN A 141 -4.37 -1.74 39.60
C GLN A 141 -4.42 -3.27 39.57
N ILE A 142 -5.61 -3.88 39.54
CA ILE A 142 -5.79 -5.34 39.41
C ILE A 142 -5.17 -5.84 38.11
N VAL A 143 -5.43 -5.19 36.96
CA VAL A 143 -4.82 -5.58 35.68
C VAL A 143 -3.30 -5.52 35.76
N ILE A 144 -2.76 -4.42 36.27
CA ILE A 144 -1.32 -4.19 36.34
C ILE A 144 -0.64 -5.24 37.24
N ASP A 145 -1.11 -5.39 38.47
CA ASP A 145 -0.50 -6.29 39.46
C ASP A 145 -0.65 -7.76 39.06
N SER A 146 -1.80 -8.13 38.49
CA SER A 146 -2.04 -9.49 38.01
C SER A 146 -1.17 -9.82 36.81
N ASN A 147 -1.02 -8.91 35.84
CA ASN A 147 -0.14 -9.13 34.68
C ASN A 147 1.34 -9.21 35.09
N ILE A 148 1.79 -8.39 36.04
CA ILE A 148 3.13 -8.53 36.65
C ILE A 148 3.28 -9.92 37.26
N THR A 149 2.32 -10.35 38.09
CA THR A 149 2.35 -11.66 38.75
C THR A 149 2.37 -12.82 37.75
N ILE A 150 1.58 -12.74 36.67
CA ILE A 150 1.56 -13.75 35.60
C ILE A 150 2.96 -13.89 34.99
N CYS A 151 3.62 -12.78 34.68
CA CYS A 151 4.94 -12.80 34.06
C CYS A 151 6.02 -13.26 35.04
N GLU A 152 6.00 -12.81 36.29
CA GLU A 152 7.01 -13.18 37.29
C GLU A 152 6.98 -14.66 37.69
N LYS A 153 5.80 -15.27 37.62
CA LYS A 153 5.57 -16.70 37.91
C LYS A 153 5.50 -17.57 36.65
N SER A 154 5.71 -16.99 35.47
CA SER A 154 5.62 -17.67 34.18
C SER A 154 4.29 -18.43 33.98
N LEU A 155 3.18 -17.81 34.36
CA LEU A 155 1.81 -18.37 34.26
C LEU A 155 1.19 -18.19 32.86
N ALA A 156 1.97 -17.82 31.87
CA ALA A 156 1.57 -17.74 30.46
C ALA A 156 2.77 -17.96 29.55
N ASP A 157 2.53 -18.24 28.27
CA ASP A 157 3.57 -18.29 27.25
C ASP A 157 4.40 -16.98 27.22
N PRO A 158 5.72 -17.03 26.93
CA PRO A 158 6.56 -15.83 26.85
C PRO A 158 6.01 -14.69 25.99
N LEU A 159 5.35 -14.99 24.87
CA LEU A 159 4.75 -13.97 24.00
C LEU A 159 3.50 -13.37 24.62
N ASP A 160 2.67 -14.17 25.31
CA ASP A 160 1.54 -13.65 26.09
C ASP A 160 2.02 -12.80 27.27
N CYS A 161 3.08 -13.22 27.96
CA CYS A 161 3.72 -12.43 29.01
C CYS A 161 4.20 -11.07 28.47
N LYS A 162 4.85 -11.07 27.30
CA LYS A 162 5.29 -9.84 26.62
C LYS A 162 4.10 -8.90 26.36
N THR A 163 2.99 -9.41 25.82
CA THR A 163 1.77 -8.61 25.57
C THR A 163 1.17 -8.08 26.86
N LYS A 164 1.04 -8.92 27.88
CA LYS A 164 0.46 -8.59 29.19
C LYS A 164 1.28 -7.54 29.95
N ILE A 165 2.60 -7.68 29.97
CA ILE A 165 3.46 -6.74 30.70
C ILE A 165 3.53 -5.37 29.99
N LYS A 166 3.43 -5.35 28.65
CA LYS A 166 3.27 -4.10 27.89
C LYS A 166 1.97 -3.40 28.26
N ARG A 167 0.86 -4.14 28.31
CA ARG A 167 -0.44 -3.62 28.74
C ARG A 167 -0.38 -3.07 30.17
N ALA A 168 0.25 -3.79 31.09
CA ALA A 168 0.47 -3.34 32.47
C ALA A 168 1.26 -2.02 32.54
N LEU A 169 2.35 -1.89 31.78
CA LEU A 169 3.13 -0.65 31.72
C LEU A 169 2.30 0.54 31.19
N ILE A 170 1.56 0.34 30.10
CA ILE A 170 0.71 1.38 29.50
C ILE A 170 -0.34 1.86 30.51
N LEU A 171 -1.02 0.94 31.18
CA LEU A 171 -2.03 1.28 32.19
C LEU A 171 -1.41 1.99 33.40
N ALA A 172 -0.23 1.55 33.86
CA ALA A 172 0.47 2.21 34.97
C ALA A 172 0.89 3.65 34.63
N ILE A 173 1.34 3.89 33.38
CA ILE A 173 1.61 5.24 32.86
C ILE A 173 0.33 6.07 32.77
N GLN A 174 -0.76 5.48 32.28
CA GLN A 174 -2.06 6.15 32.15
C GLN A 174 -2.61 6.60 33.51
N THR A 175 -2.44 5.79 34.56
CA THR A 175 -2.87 6.14 35.92
C THR A 175 -1.82 6.94 36.71
N ASN A 176 -0.67 7.24 36.11
CA ASN A 176 0.46 7.93 36.75
C ASN A 176 0.90 7.27 38.08
N ASP A 177 0.90 5.94 38.14
CA ASP A 177 1.26 5.16 39.33
C ASP A 177 2.75 4.78 39.29
N GLN A 178 3.61 5.62 39.87
CA GLN A 178 5.07 5.44 39.79
C GLN A 178 5.55 4.12 40.41
N THR A 179 4.90 3.63 41.47
CA THR A 179 5.26 2.36 42.10
C THR A 179 5.03 1.20 41.14
N ARG A 180 3.90 1.19 40.45
CA ARG A 180 3.59 0.14 39.47
C ARG A 180 4.35 0.29 38.15
N ILE A 181 4.63 1.52 37.73
CA ILE A 181 5.53 1.78 36.59
C ILE A 181 6.90 1.13 36.86
N ASN A 182 7.48 1.35 38.04
CA ASN A 182 8.79 0.78 38.39
C ASN A 182 8.74 -0.77 38.44
N LYS A 183 7.69 -1.35 39.03
CA LYS A 183 7.54 -2.81 39.04
C LYS A 183 7.41 -3.39 37.62
N ALA A 184 6.54 -2.81 36.78
CA ALA A 184 6.38 -3.26 35.41
C ALA A 184 7.70 -3.14 34.62
N LYS A 185 8.45 -2.04 34.80
CA LYS A 185 9.79 -1.85 34.24
C LYS A 185 10.74 -2.99 34.62
N ASP A 186 10.84 -3.32 35.90
CA ASP A 186 11.74 -4.37 36.39
C ASP A 186 11.32 -5.75 35.85
N THR A 187 10.02 -6.03 35.81
CA THR A 187 9.48 -7.26 35.23
C THR A 187 9.74 -7.36 33.73
N ILE A 188 9.66 -6.26 32.97
CA ILE A 188 10.00 -6.21 31.52
C ILE A 188 11.46 -6.60 31.30
N ILE A 189 12.38 -5.96 32.02
CA ILE A 189 13.82 -6.21 31.89
C ILE A 189 14.14 -7.66 32.25
N LYS A 190 13.54 -8.18 33.33
CA LYS A 190 13.72 -9.57 33.74
C LYS A 190 13.15 -10.55 32.71
N LEU A 191 11.92 -10.32 32.25
CA LEU A 191 11.26 -11.18 31.26
C LEU A 191 12.11 -11.31 30.00
N GLU A 192 12.56 -10.20 29.43
CA GLU A 192 13.41 -10.22 28.23
C GLU A 192 14.68 -11.03 28.47
N LYS A 193 15.37 -10.78 29.59
CA LYS A 193 16.58 -11.50 29.95
C LYS A 193 16.37 -13.02 30.03
N ASP A 194 15.22 -13.45 30.54
CA ASP A 194 14.91 -14.87 30.76
C ASP A 194 14.49 -15.60 29.47
N ILE A 195 13.95 -14.88 28.47
CA ILE A 195 13.37 -15.49 27.25
C ILE A 195 14.16 -15.20 25.96
N ALA A 196 15.10 -14.26 25.99
CA ALA A 196 15.76 -13.77 24.78
C ALA A 196 16.63 -14.85 24.12
N ILE A 197 16.41 -15.05 22.82
CA ILE A 197 17.18 -15.97 21.97
C ILE A 197 17.61 -15.19 20.72
N ASP A 198 18.90 -15.21 20.39
CA ASP A 198 19.50 -14.35 19.37
C ASP A 198 18.78 -14.46 18.01
N ASP A 199 18.48 -15.67 17.54
CA ASP A 199 17.79 -15.92 16.26
C ASP A 199 16.27 -15.65 16.27
N LYS A 200 15.71 -15.17 17.39
CA LYS A 200 14.29 -14.84 17.57
C LYS A 200 14.11 -13.38 18.02
N PRO A 201 14.18 -12.39 17.11
CA PRO A 201 14.04 -10.97 17.43
C PRO A 201 12.69 -10.59 18.04
N GLY A 202 11.66 -11.45 17.92
CA GLY A 202 10.42 -11.29 18.67
C GLY A 202 10.57 -11.40 20.20
N LEU A 203 11.66 -12.01 20.69
CA LEU A 203 11.91 -12.30 22.10
C LEU A 203 12.93 -11.36 22.76
N TRP A 204 13.48 -10.38 22.04
CA TRP A 204 14.46 -9.43 22.57
C TRP A 204 14.29 -8.01 22.00
N GLY A 205 14.92 -7.02 22.61
CA GLY A 205 14.88 -5.61 22.19
C GLY A 205 13.58 -4.88 22.52
N PHE A 206 12.58 -5.55 23.09
CA PHE A 206 11.33 -4.91 23.49
C PHE A 206 11.50 -4.08 24.78
N ALA A 207 12.36 -4.51 25.71
CA ALA A 207 12.71 -3.73 26.88
C ALA A 207 13.40 -2.41 26.47
N PHE A 208 14.38 -2.50 25.58
CA PHE A 208 15.03 -1.33 24.99
C PHE A 208 14.02 -0.42 24.30
N LYS A 209 13.22 -0.98 23.38
CA LYS A 209 12.21 -0.22 22.62
C LYS A 209 11.23 0.51 23.54
N TRP A 210 10.61 -0.19 24.47
CA TRP A 210 9.58 0.42 25.31
C TRP A 210 10.16 1.42 26.30
N LEU A 211 11.26 1.08 26.97
CA LEU A 211 11.76 1.87 28.09
C LEU A 211 12.67 3.04 27.64
N ILE A 212 13.42 2.89 26.54
CA ILE A 212 14.37 3.90 26.05
C ILE A 212 13.81 4.68 24.85
N LEU A 213 12.99 4.07 23.98
CA LEU A 213 12.49 4.75 22.78
C LEU A 213 11.06 5.27 22.95
N ASP A 214 10.10 4.40 23.22
CA ASP A 214 8.66 4.70 23.17
C ASP A 214 8.21 5.52 24.40
N PHE A 215 8.66 5.14 25.60
CA PHE A 215 8.20 5.72 26.87
C PHE A 215 9.29 6.48 27.64
N SER A 216 10.37 6.91 26.99
CA SER A 216 11.52 7.59 27.63
C SER A 216 11.18 8.85 28.43
N LYS A 217 10.10 9.55 28.07
CA LYS A 217 9.62 10.74 28.80
C LYS A 217 8.68 10.42 29.97
N LYS A 218 8.25 9.16 30.10
CA LYS A 218 7.25 8.69 31.07
C LYS A 218 7.84 7.75 32.11
N ILE A 219 9.04 7.21 31.86
CA ILE A 219 9.73 6.26 32.72
C ILE A 219 11.08 6.84 33.09
N THR A 220 11.45 6.71 34.36
CA THR A 220 12.79 7.04 34.84
C THR A 220 13.66 5.78 34.83
N LEU A 221 14.76 5.84 34.10
CA LEU A 221 15.82 4.82 34.11
C LEU A 221 17.07 5.43 34.74
N GLU A 222 17.76 4.65 35.58
CA GLU A 222 19.11 5.02 36.00
C GLU A 222 20.08 4.89 34.82
N ASP A 223 21.13 5.72 34.76
CA ASP A 223 22.13 5.67 33.68
C ASP A 223 22.74 4.27 33.54
N LYS A 224 22.94 3.56 34.66
CA LYS A 224 23.43 2.19 34.66
C LYS A 224 22.46 1.20 34.00
N GLU A 225 21.16 1.36 34.23
CA GLU A 225 20.12 0.53 33.59
C GLU A 225 20.04 0.84 32.09
N LYS A 226 20.04 2.13 31.73
CA LYS A 226 20.03 2.59 30.33
C LYS A 226 21.22 2.03 29.57
N ASN A 227 22.44 2.21 30.10
CA ASN A 227 23.67 1.72 29.47
C ASN A 227 23.65 0.20 29.31
N LYS A 228 23.17 -0.53 30.32
CA LYS A 228 23.06 -1.99 30.23
C LYS A 228 22.14 -2.45 29.08
N LEU A 229 20.98 -1.80 28.92
CA LEU A 229 20.07 -2.12 27.82
C LEU A 229 20.68 -1.77 26.44
N VAL A 230 21.42 -0.66 26.34
CA VAL A 230 22.16 -0.30 25.11
C VAL A 230 23.23 -1.35 24.81
N ASP A 231 24.06 -1.70 25.80
CA ASP A 231 25.12 -2.69 25.68
C ASP A 231 24.57 -4.06 25.25
N GLU A 232 23.42 -4.48 25.78
CA GLU A 232 22.78 -5.75 25.41
C GLU A 232 22.42 -5.80 23.91
N ILE A 233 21.95 -4.70 23.31
CA ILE A 233 21.65 -4.62 21.87
C ILE A 233 22.92 -4.48 21.03
N GLU A 234 23.91 -3.70 21.49
CA GLU A 234 25.22 -3.59 20.83
C GLU A 234 25.95 -4.95 20.76
N GLU A 235 25.97 -5.70 21.86
CA GLU A 235 26.57 -7.03 21.89
C GLU A 235 25.80 -8.02 21.01
N ARG A 236 24.47 -7.91 20.91
CA ARG A 236 23.67 -8.70 19.96
C ARG A 236 24.02 -8.37 18.52
N LEU A 237 24.11 -7.08 18.18
CA LEU A 237 24.50 -6.64 16.84
C LEU A 237 25.86 -7.22 16.44
N LYS A 238 26.85 -7.20 17.35
CA LYS A 238 28.18 -7.79 17.10
C LYS A 238 28.13 -9.29 16.82
N ARG A 239 27.26 -10.04 17.51
CA ARG A 239 27.11 -11.49 17.28
C ARG A 239 26.41 -11.79 15.97
N GLU A 240 25.42 -10.97 15.60
CA GLU A 240 24.51 -11.23 14.48
C GLU A 240 24.75 -10.35 13.25
N GLU A 241 25.85 -9.59 13.20
CA GLU A 241 26.17 -8.64 12.11
C GLU A 241 26.19 -9.30 10.72
N LYS A 242 26.41 -10.61 10.63
CA LYS A 242 26.43 -11.36 9.35
C LYS A 242 25.05 -11.79 8.86
N ASN A 243 24.04 -11.75 9.71
CA ASN A 243 22.66 -12.07 9.36
C ASN A 243 21.90 -10.76 9.13
N PRO A 244 21.59 -10.38 7.87
CA PRO A 244 21.00 -9.06 7.59
C PRO A 244 19.71 -8.81 8.34
N TRP A 245 18.86 -9.83 8.51
CA TRP A 245 17.59 -9.69 9.19
C TRP A 245 17.76 -9.43 10.69
N LEU A 246 18.67 -10.15 11.35
CA LEU A 246 18.95 -9.94 12.77
C LEU A 246 19.71 -8.62 13.01
N ALA A 247 20.66 -8.29 12.13
CA ALA A 247 21.34 -7.00 12.13
C ALA A 247 20.35 -5.84 11.98
N GLU A 248 19.39 -5.93 11.06
CA GLU A 248 18.37 -4.90 10.84
C GLU A 248 17.52 -4.64 12.09
N ASN A 249 17.12 -5.71 12.80
CA ASN A 249 16.35 -5.58 14.04
C ASN A 249 17.14 -4.81 15.12
N ALA A 250 18.42 -5.13 15.32
CA ALA A 250 19.27 -4.43 16.29
C ALA A 250 19.60 -2.99 15.86
N VAL A 251 19.97 -2.80 14.58
CA VAL A 251 20.31 -1.48 14.02
C VAL A 251 19.11 -0.55 14.04
N SER A 252 17.90 -1.03 13.78
CA SER A 252 16.70 -0.19 13.85
C SER A 252 16.48 0.44 15.23
N LEU A 253 16.78 -0.32 16.30
CA LEU A 253 16.70 0.17 17.68
C LEU A 253 17.85 1.14 18.00
N LEU A 254 19.09 0.75 17.69
CA LEU A 254 20.28 1.55 18.00
C LEU A 254 20.33 2.85 17.19
N ALA A 255 19.98 2.81 15.91
CA ALA A 255 19.96 4.00 15.05
C ALA A 255 18.94 5.02 15.56
N GLU A 256 17.74 4.59 15.96
CA GLU A 256 16.77 5.52 16.55
C GLU A 256 17.27 6.12 17.87
N TYR A 257 17.93 5.32 18.69
CA TYR A 257 18.55 5.77 19.94
C TYR A 257 19.65 6.82 19.70
N TYR A 258 20.67 6.49 18.90
CA TYR A 258 21.77 7.40 18.62
C TYR A 258 21.31 8.67 17.90
N ALA A 259 20.31 8.57 17.03
CA ALA A 259 19.69 9.75 16.43
C ALA A 259 19.01 10.67 17.47
N LYS A 260 18.31 10.10 18.47
CA LYS A 260 17.71 10.88 19.57
C LYS A 260 18.76 11.55 20.47
N GLU A 261 19.87 10.85 20.74
CA GLU A 261 21.02 11.38 21.50
C GLU A 261 21.91 12.34 20.68
N LYS A 262 21.63 12.50 19.38
CA LYS A 262 22.43 13.29 18.42
C LYS A 262 23.87 12.81 18.28
N ASP A 263 24.09 11.51 18.46
CA ASP A 263 25.37 10.84 18.30
C ASP A 263 25.51 10.34 16.85
N GLU A 264 25.94 11.23 15.96
CA GLU A 264 26.11 10.92 14.53
C GLU A 264 27.18 9.85 14.29
N GLU A 265 28.23 9.79 15.12
CA GLU A 265 29.31 8.82 14.98
C GLU A 265 28.78 7.39 15.18
N ASN A 266 28.10 7.13 16.29
CA ASN A 266 27.55 5.81 16.55
C ASN A 266 26.36 5.48 15.64
N LEU A 267 25.54 6.46 15.29
CA LEU A 267 24.49 6.27 14.27
C LEU A 267 25.08 5.75 12.96
N MET A 268 26.12 6.40 12.45
CA MET A 268 26.75 5.99 11.20
C MET A 268 27.46 4.65 11.31
N ARG A 269 28.07 4.34 12.46
CA ARG A 269 28.67 3.02 12.74
C ARG A 269 27.63 1.90 12.63
N VAL A 270 26.50 1.99 13.34
CA VAL A 270 25.50 0.91 13.35
C VAL A 270 24.81 0.77 11.99
N LEU A 271 24.53 1.88 11.30
CA LEU A 271 24.01 1.84 9.93
C LEU A 271 24.99 1.17 8.96
N GLY A 272 26.30 1.42 9.13
CA GLY A 272 27.36 0.80 8.34
C GLY A 272 27.45 -0.72 8.54
N VAL A 273 27.13 -1.23 9.73
CA VAL A 273 27.05 -2.67 10.00
C VAL A 273 25.96 -3.31 9.15
N LEU A 274 24.74 -2.72 9.15
CA LEU A 274 23.64 -3.23 8.32
C LEU A 274 23.95 -3.13 6.82
N GLU A 275 24.50 -2.00 6.37
CA GLU A 275 24.94 -1.83 4.98
C GLU A 275 25.92 -2.94 4.58
N THR A 276 26.92 -3.22 5.42
CA THR A 276 27.91 -4.28 5.18
C THR A 276 27.26 -5.65 5.16
N SER A 277 26.36 -5.92 6.11
CA SER A 277 25.62 -7.19 6.20
C SER A 277 24.83 -7.48 4.92
N LEU A 278 24.02 -6.53 4.48
CA LEU A 278 23.18 -6.65 3.30
C LEU A 278 24.04 -6.78 2.01
N LYS A 279 25.12 -5.99 1.90
CA LYS A 279 26.00 -6.03 0.72
C LYS A 279 26.87 -7.27 0.64
N THR A 280 27.21 -7.92 1.75
CA THR A 280 28.10 -9.09 1.75
C THR A 280 27.36 -10.42 1.87
N ASN A 281 26.08 -10.40 2.23
CA ASN A 281 25.27 -11.60 2.37
C ASN A 281 25.03 -12.29 1.01
N GLU A 282 25.35 -13.58 0.92
CA GLU A 282 25.23 -14.38 -0.31
C GLU A 282 23.80 -14.42 -0.86
N ARG A 283 22.80 -14.59 0.01
CA ARG A 283 21.39 -14.63 -0.38
C ARG A 283 20.90 -13.27 -0.89
N SER A 284 21.27 -12.19 -0.21
CA SER A 284 20.89 -10.83 -0.62
C SER A 284 21.50 -10.46 -1.99
N ASN A 285 22.57 -11.13 -2.40
CA ASN A 285 23.23 -10.92 -3.69
C ASN A 285 23.01 -12.08 -4.68
N SER A 286 22.08 -13.00 -4.43
CA SER A 286 21.92 -14.19 -5.29
C SER A 286 21.27 -13.89 -6.64
N ASP A 287 20.49 -12.81 -6.74
CA ASP A 287 19.84 -12.37 -7.97
C ASP A 287 19.59 -10.85 -7.98
N ALA A 288 19.15 -10.33 -9.14
CA ALA A 288 18.97 -8.90 -9.35
C ALA A 288 17.88 -8.28 -8.46
N LEU A 289 16.79 -9.01 -8.22
CA LEU A 289 15.68 -8.52 -7.42
C LEU A 289 16.08 -8.40 -5.95
N LEU A 290 16.71 -9.45 -5.40
CA LEU A 290 17.18 -9.44 -4.01
C LEU A 290 18.28 -8.39 -3.79
N LYS A 291 19.20 -8.24 -4.75
CA LYS A 291 20.27 -7.23 -4.65
C LYS A 291 19.70 -5.81 -4.70
N THR A 292 18.77 -5.56 -5.61
CA THR A 292 18.07 -4.26 -5.69
C THR A 292 17.34 -3.98 -4.39
N HIS A 293 16.60 -4.96 -3.87
CA HIS A 293 15.87 -4.83 -2.62
C HIS A 293 16.80 -4.50 -1.44
N ALA A 294 17.94 -5.18 -1.33
CA ALA A 294 18.92 -4.91 -0.28
C ALA A 294 19.45 -3.46 -0.34
N TYR A 295 19.77 -2.95 -1.54
CA TYR A 295 20.21 -1.55 -1.69
C TYR A 295 19.08 -0.55 -1.42
N GLU A 296 17.83 -0.84 -1.83
CA GLU A 296 16.66 -0.03 -1.51
C GLU A 296 16.44 0.05 0.01
N GLN A 297 16.52 -1.08 0.72
CA GLN A 297 16.39 -1.14 2.18
C GLN A 297 17.44 -0.25 2.86
N ILE A 298 18.71 -0.37 2.48
CA ILE A 298 19.79 0.47 3.03
C ILE A 298 19.48 1.94 2.75
N HIS A 299 19.11 2.26 1.50
CA HIS A 299 18.81 3.62 1.08
C HIS A 299 17.64 4.23 1.87
N GLU A 300 16.55 3.48 2.08
CA GLU A 300 15.38 3.91 2.88
C GLU A 300 15.76 4.20 4.34
N ILE A 301 16.58 3.34 4.96
CA ILE A 301 17.02 3.53 6.35
C ILE A 301 17.90 4.79 6.48
N TYR A 302 18.89 4.99 5.60
CA TYR A 302 19.70 6.21 5.62
C TYR A 302 18.85 7.47 5.36
N ARG A 303 17.85 7.37 4.48
CA ARG A 303 16.94 8.48 4.16
C ARG A 303 16.16 8.97 5.39
N LYS A 304 15.80 8.07 6.31
CA LYS A 304 15.13 8.41 7.59
C LYS A 304 15.93 9.46 8.39
N TYR A 305 17.26 9.43 8.28
CA TYR A 305 18.17 10.28 9.07
C TYR A 305 18.83 11.40 8.25
N ALA A 306 18.77 11.35 6.92
CA ALA A 306 19.44 12.29 6.01
C ALA A 306 19.07 13.77 6.20
N SER A 307 17.88 14.08 6.71
CA SER A 307 17.47 15.48 6.97
C SER A 307 18.08 16.08 8.25
N SER A 308 18.56 15.24 9.16
CA SER A 308 19.06 15.63 10.47
C SER A 308 20.58 15.45 10.63
N PHE A 309 21.19 14.61 9.79
CA PHE A 309 22.58 14.18 9.90
C PHE A 309 23.27 14.28 8.54
N ALA A 310 24.35 15.06 8.47
CA ALA A 310 25.05 15.36 7.22
C ALA A 310 25.75 14.12 6.65
N GLU A 311 26.24 13.23 7.51
CA GLU A 311 26.93 12.01 7.10
C GLU A 311 25.93 11.02 6.53
N ALA A 312 24.72 10.97 7.11
CA ALA A 312 23.62 10.17 6.59
C ALA A 312 23.12 10.71 5.24
N GLU A 313 23.07 12.03 5.04
CA GLU A 313 22.74 12.64 3.74
C GLU A 313 23.77 12.27 2.67
N LYS A 314 25.07 12.38 2.99
CA LYS A 314 26.16 11.98 2.08
C LYS A 314 26.05 10.50 1.72
N ALA A 315 25.83 9.62 2.71
CA ALA A 315 25.65 8.19 2.48
C ALA A 315 24.41 7.89 1.63
N ASN A 316 23.29 8.57 1.88
CA ASN A 316 22.06 8.43 1.11
C ASN A 316 22.28 8.81 -0.39
N LYS A 317 22.98 9.93 -0.65
CA LYS A 317 23.34 10.34 -2.03
C LYS A 317 24.28 9.34 -2.70
N ARG A 318 25.28 8.83 -1.98
CA ARG A 318 26.18 7.77 -2.47
C ARG A 318 25.38 6.51 -2.84
N LEU A 319 24.47 6.05 -1.99
CA LEU A 319 23.64 4.87 -2.25
C LEU A 319 22.72 5.07 -3.45
N SER A 320 22.15 6.27 -3.64
CA SER A 320 21.42 6.61 -4.87
C SER A 320 22.29 6.46 -6.13
N GLN A 321 23.57 6.88 -6.07
CA GLN A 321 24.52 6.70 -7.18
C GLN A 321 24.85 5.23 -7.40
N GLU A 322 25.10 4.47 -6.34
CA GLU A 322 25.41 3.04 -6.43
C GLU A 322 24.26 2.24 -7.02
N ILE A 323 23.01 2.49 -6.60
CA ILE A 323 21.80 1.86 -7.17
C ILE A 323 21.75 2.07 -8.68
N GLY A 324 22.00 3.30 -9.14
CA GLY A 324 22.01 3.64 -10.57
C GLY A 324 23.18 3.03 -11.36
N GLN A 325 24.18 2.47 -10.69
CA GLN A 325 25.36 1.83 -11.30
C GLN A 325 25.34 0.29 -11.16
N LEU A 326 24.29 -0.28 -10.57
CA LEU A 326 24.18 -1.72 -10.42
C LEU A 326 24.04 -2.39 -11.80
N ASP A 327 25.06 -3.16 -12.19
CA ASP A 327 24.96 -4.07 -13.33
C ASP A 327 24.24 -5.34 -12.90
N LEU A 328 22.98 -5.49 -13.33
CA LEU A 328 22.06 -6.52 -12.85
C LEU A 328 21.53 -7.39 -13.99
N ASP A 329 21.68 -8.70 -13.81
CA ASP A 329 21.08 -9.70 -14.69
C ASP A 329 19.65 -10.05 -14.23
N TRP A 330 18.69 -9.25 -14.70
CA TRP A 330 17.26 -9.45 -14.42
C TRP A 330 16.66 -10.69 -15.09
N SER A 331 17.34 -11.30 -16.07
CA SER A 331 16.81 -12.48 -16.78
C SER A 331 16.65 -13.70 -15.87
N LYS A 332 17.45 -13.78 -14.79
CA LYS A 332 17.36 -14.83 -13.77
C LYS A 332 16.24 -14.57 -12.76
N SER A 333 15.86 -13.30 -12.58
CA SER A 333 14.91 -12.87 -11.55
C SER A 333 13.48 -12.79 -12.09
N LEU A 334 13.32 -12.46 -13.37
CA LEU A 334 12.04 -12.34 -14.03
C LEU A 334 11.72 -13.59 -14.84
N LYS A 335 10.46 -14.04 -14.77
CA LYS A 335 9.94 -15.13 -15.61
C LYS A 335 8.76 -14.62 -16.41
N GLU A 336 8.74 -14.94 -17.69
CA GLU A 336 7.59 -14.66 -18.54
C GLU A 336 6.46 -15.62 -18.21
N ILE A 337 5.25 -15.07 -18.10
CA ILE A 337 4.01 -15.82 -18.04
C ILE A 337 3.19 -15.39 -19.24
N SER A 338 2.86 -16.35 -20.11
CA SER A 338 2.10 -16.11 -21.32
C SER A 338 0.87 -17.01 -21.38
N VAL A 339 -0.19 -16.49 -21.99
CA VAL A 339 -1.43 -17.23 -22.27
C VAL A 339 -1.80 -16.97 -23.72
N GLU A 340 -2.00 -18.04 -24.48
CA GLU A 340 -2.49 -17.95 -25.85
C GLU A 340 -4.00 -17.76 -25.86
N THR A 341 -4.49 -16.77 -26.60
CA THR A 341 -5.92 -16.55 -26.85
C THR A 341 -6.17 -16.56 -28.34
N LYS A 342 -7.13 -17.37 -28.79
CA LYS A 342 -7.53 -17.45 -30.20
C LYS A 342 -8.65 -16.46 -30.48
N ILE A 343 -8.48 -15.67 -31.55
CA ILE A 343 -9.49 -14.74 -32.06
C ILE A 343 -9.88 -15.23 -33.46
N GLU A 344 -11.17 -15.41 -33.73
CA GLU A 344 -11.63 -15.85 -35.04
C GLU A 344 -11.56 -14.71 -36.06
N GLN A 345 -11.17 -15.01 -37.31
CA GLN A 345 -11.13 -14.00 -38.38
C GLN A 345 -12.48 -13.31 -38.59
N LYS A 346 -13.59 -14.05 -38.41
CA LYS A 346 -14.95 -13.52 -38.50
C LYS A 346 -15.20 -12.39 -37.49
N ASP A 347 -14.64 -12.49 -36.29
CA ASP A 347 -14.79 -11.46 -35.25
C ASP A 347 -14.01 -10.21 -35.61
N ILE A 348 -12.79 -10.38 -36.16
CA ILE A 348 -11.99 -9.27 -36.70
C ILE A 348 -12.75 -8.56 -37.84
N ASP A 349 -13.33 -9.33 -38.76
CA ASP A 349 -14.07 -8.77 -39.90
C ASP A 349 -15.32 -8.02 -39.43
N ASN A 350 -16.06 -8.57 -38.47
CA ASN A 350 -17.24 -7.91 -37.89
C ASN A 350 -16.86 -6.63 -37.13
N TYR A 351 -15.75 -6.66 -36.38
CA TYR A 351 -15.21 -5.49 -35.71
C TYR A 351 -14.87 -4.37 -36.71
N LEU A 352 -14.12 -4.68 -37.77
CA LEU A 352 -13.76 -3.71 -38.80
C LEU A 352 -14.99 -3.18 -39.56
N LYS A 353 -15.98 -4.03 -39.85
CA LYS A 353 -17.25 -3.60 -40.46
C LYS A 353 -17.99 -2.56 -39.61
N GLY A 354 -17.92 -2.64 -38.29
CA GLY A 354 -18.49 -1.62 -37.40
C GLY A 354 -17.88 -0.23 -37.60
N ILE A 355 -16.61 -0.16 -37.96
CA ILE A 355 -15.87 1.11 -38.18
C ILE A 355 -15.99 1.59 -39.64
N PHE A 356 -15.81 0.70 -40.61
CA PHE A 356 -15.71 1.06 -42.03
C PHE A 356 -17.01 0.85 -42.83
N GLY A 357 -18.04 0.24 -42.24
CA GLY A 357 -19.31 -0.09 -42.89
C GLY A 357 -19.23 -1.31 -43.82
N GLU A 358 -20.38 -1.90 -44.15
CA GLU A 358 -20.47 -3.12 -44.98
C GLU A 358 -20.12 -2.89 -46.47
N GLY A 359 -20.15 -1.64 -46.94
CA GLY A 359 -19.84 -1.27 -48.32
C GLY A 359 -18.60 -0.40 -48.52
N LYS A 360 -17.88 -0.02 -47.44
CA LYS A 360 -16.68 0.85 -47.48
C LYS A 360 -16.88 2.18 -48.25
N ASN A 361 -18.11 2.70 -48.27
CA ASN A 361 -18.47 3.94 -48.97
C ASN A 361 -18.54 5.15 -48.03
N ASP A 362 -18.26 4.96 -46.74
CA ASP A 362 -18.28 6.03 -45.75
C ASP A 362 -17.19 7.07 -46.06
N LYS A 363 -17.53 8.35 -45.87
CA LYS A 363 -16.56 9.44 -46.05
C LYS A 363 -15.47 9.37 -44.99
N LEU A 364 -14.26 9.81 -45.35
CA LEU A 364 -13.09 9.77 -44.47
C LEU A 364 -13.36 10.46 -43.12
N GLU A 365 -14.08 11.57 -43.11
CA GLU A 365 -14.44 12.30 -41.89
C GLU A 365 -15.26 11.45 -40.92
N MET A 366 -16.21 10.66 -41.43
CA MET A 366 -17.04 9.77 -40.64
C MET A 366 -16.20 8.60 -40.09
N ILE A 367 -15.34 8.02 -40.93
CA ILE A 367 -14.45 6.94 -40.51
C ILE A 367 -13.47 7.41 -39.43
N MET A 368 -12.87 8.60 -39.58
CA MET A 368 -12.00 9.20 -38.56
C MET A 368 -12.74 9.39 -37.23
N ALA A 369 -13.98 9.87 -37.25
CA ALA A 369 -14.81 9.99 -36.04
C ALA A 369 -15.12 8.62 -35.40
N LYS A 370 -15.43 7.60 -36.20
CA LYS A 370 -15.65 6.23 -35.72
C LYS A 370 -14.38 5.63 -35.11
N ILE A 371 -13.23 5.79 -35.76
CA ILE A 371 -11.93 5.33 -35.26
C ILE A 371 -11.63 5.99 -33.89
N ALA A 372 -11.82 7.31 -33.79
CA ALA A 372 -11.61 8.06 -32.55
C ALA A 372 -12.38 7.44 -31.38
N VAL A 373 -13.69 7.19 -31.56
CA VAL A 373 -14.55 6.69 -30.49
C VAL A 373 -14.33 5.21 -30.18
N SER A 374 -14.07 4.37 -31.19
CA SER A 374 -13.95 2.91 -31.02
C SER A 374 -12.76 2.46 -30.17
N HIS A 375 -11.70 3.27 -30.11
CA HIS A 375 -10.46 2.95 -29.40
C HIS A 375 -10.27 3.77 -28.11
N LEU A 376 -11.30 4.50 -27.68
CA LEU A 376 -11.25 5.30 -26.45
C LEU A 376 -11.55 4.41 -25.23
N PRO A 377 -10.61 4.26 -24.28
CA PRO A 377 -10.89 3.56 -23.02
C PRO A 377 -11.91 4.34 -22.19
N LYS A 378 -12.99 3.67 -21.78
CA LYS A 378 -14.02 4.25 -20.90
C LYS A 378 -13.64 4.07 -19.44
N LYS A 379 -13.32 5.16 -18.75
CA LYS A 379 -12.79 5.14 -17.38
C LYS A 379 -13.70 4.39 -16.43
N ASP A 380 -15.01 4.66 -16.46
CA ASP A 380 -15.99 4.00 -15.58
C ASP A 380 -16.11 2.49 -15.86
N THR A 381 -15.98 2.07 -17.12
CA THR A 381 -15.98 0.65 -17.47
C THR A 381 -14.73 -0.03 -16.96
N LEU A 382 -13.56 0.61 -17.11
CA LEU A 382 -12.30 0.10 -16.59
C LEU A 382 -12.31 0.03 -15.06
N GLN A 383 -12.92 1.02 -14.40
CA GLN A 383 -13.04 1.02 -12.94
C GLN A 383 -13.86 -0.17 -12.47
N LYS A 384 -15.01 -0.44 -13.09
CA LYS A 384 -15.83 -1.61 -12.76
C LYS A 384 -15.09 -2.93 -12.97
N GLN A 385 -14.37 -3.07 -14.09
CA GLN A 385 -13.55 -4.26 -14.35
C GLN A 385 -12.44 -4.43 -13.30
N PHE A 386 -11.79 -3.32 -12.93
CA PHE A 386 -10.76 -3.30 -11.89
C PHE A 386 -11.34 -3.73 -10.53
N ASP A 387 -12.49 -3.17 -10.13
CA ASP A 387 -13.17 -3.50 -8.88
C ASP A 387 -13.61 -4.99 -8.83
N GLU A 388 -14.05 -5.53 -9.97
CA GLU A 388 -14.38 -6.96 -10.09
C GLU A 388 -13.15 -7.86 -9.94
N ILE A 389 -12.02 -7.50 -10.56
CA ILE A 389 -10.76 -8.25 -10.44
C ILE A 389 -10.22 -8.15 -9.01
N TYR A 390 -10.29 -6.97 -8.41
CA TYR A 390 -9.92 -6.70 -7.01
C TYR A 390 -10.66 -7.64 -6.05
N SER A 391 -11.97 -7.80 -6.23
CA SER A 391 -12.79 -8.67 -5.37
C SER A 391 -12.46 -10.17 -5.48
N LYS A 392 -11.72 -10.60 -6.52
CA LYS A 392 -11.48 -12.02 -6.84
C LYS A 392 -10.02 -12.46 -6.73
N SER A 393 -9.06 -11.54 -6.57
CA SER A 393 -7.62 -11.85 -6.67
C SER A 393 -6.89 -11.77 -5.33
N ILE A 394 -6.69 -12.92 -4.68
CA ILE A 394 -5.92 -13.02 -3.42
C ILE A 394 -4.44 -12.64 -3.63
N THR A 395 -3.85 -12.97 -4.79
CA THR A 395 -2.43 -12.73 -5.04
C THR A 395 -2.07 -11.25 -5.17
N ASN A 396 -2.95 -10.44 -5.78
CA ASN A 396 -2.75 -8.99 -5.88
C ASN A 396 -3.02 -8.26 -4.56
N LEU A 397 -3.78 -8.89 -3.64
CA LEU A 397 -4.04 -8.37 -2.30
C LEU A 397 -2.82 -8.46 -1.39
N ILE A 398 -1.89 -9.39 -1.64
CA ILE A 398 -0.78 -9.68 -0.71
C ILE A 398 0.62 -9.40 -1.27
N ALA A 399 0.76 -9.15 -2.58
CA ALA A 399 2.06 -8.96 -3.22
C ALA A 399 2.29 -7.52 -3.69
N THR A 400 3.42 -6.94 -3.30
CA THR A 400 3.92 -5.69 -3.86
C THR A 400 4.37 -5.88 -5.31
N GLN A 401 4.20 -4.86 -6.15
CA GLN A 401 4.62 -4.91 -7.55
C GLN A 401 5.70 -3.86 -7.83
N GLN A 402 6.79 -4.26 -8.47
CA GLN A 402 7.85 -3.34 -8.90
C GLN A 402 7.80 -3.19 -10.41
N ILE A 403 7.95 -1.96 -10.90
CA ILE A 403 8.00 -1.62 -12.33
C ILE A 403 9.41 -1.11 -12.62
N LEU A 404 10.04 -1.70 -13.63
CA LEU A 404 11.40 -1.38 -14.07
C LEU A 404 11.36 -0.55 -15.35
N SER A 405 12.35 0.34 -15.51
CA SER A 405 12.66 1.02 -16.79
C SER A 405 13.31 0.07 -17.80
N GLU A 406 13.54 0.55 -19.03
CA GLU A 406 14.37 -0.11 -20.05
C GLU A 406 15.80 -0.39 -19.53
N ASP A 407 16.39 0.57 -18.82
CA ASP A 407 17.69 0.42 -18.13
C ASP A 407 17.61 -0.46 -16.86
N LYS A 408 16.46 -1.10 -16.63
CA LYS A 408 16.18 -2.04 -15.53
C LYS A 408 16.31 -1.43 -14.13
N ILE A 409 16.10 -0.12 -14.03
CA ILE A 409 16.04 0.61 -12.76
C ILE A 409 14.59 0.60 -12.28
N PRO A 410 14.32 0.31 -10.99
CA PRO A 410 12.98 0.46 -10.43
C PRO A 410 12.48 1.90 -10.54
N ILE A 411 11.41 2.11 -11.33
CA ILE A 411 10.78 3.43 -11.49
C ILE A 411 9.54 3.60 -10.63
N ALA A 412 8.95 2.50 -10.15
CA ALA A 412 7.84 2.50 -9.21
C ALA A 412 7.80 1.20 -8.40
N LYS A 413 7.37 1.31 -7.14
CA LYS A 413 7.03 0.20 -6.25
C LYS A 413 5.61 0.44 -5.75
N LEU A 414 4.69 -0.41 -6.16
CA LEU A 414 3.30 -0.38 -5.77
C LEU A 414 3.14 -1.30 -4.56
N SER A 415 2.54 -0.74 -3.49
CA SER A 415 2.14 -1.50 -2.31
C SER A 415 1.01 -2.48 -2.66
N THR A 416 0.36 -3.06 -1.65
CA THR A 416 -0.82 -3.91 -1.89
C THR A 416 -1.93 -3.09 -2.56
N ILE A 417 -2.79 -3.76 -3.33
CA ILE A 417 -3.92 -3.10 -4.00
C ILE A 417 -4.92 -2.46 -3.02
N THR A 418 -4.96 -2.90 -1.76
CA THR A 418 -5.71 -2.29 -0.66
C THR A 418 -5.12 -0.96 -0.20
N GLU A 419 -3.80 -0.84 -0.18
CA GLU A 419 -3.10 0.36 0.30
C GLU A 419 -2.91 1.40 -0.81
N ASP A 420 -2.84 0.98 -2.08
CA ASP A 420 -2.55 1.84 -3.22
C ASP A 420 -3.48 1.59 -4.45
N PRO A 421 -4.81 1.66 -4.29
CA PRO A 421 -5.76 1.29 -5.35
C PRO A 421 -5.60 2.15 -6.62
N ASP A 422 -5.25 3.43 -6.48
CA ASP A 422 -5.15 4.37 -7.60
C ASP A 422 -4.01 4.01 -8.57
N ASN A 423 -2.83 3.64 -8.07
CA ASN A 423 -1.72 3.27 -8.94
C ASN A 423 -1.93 1.89 -9.58
N HIS A 424 -2.57 0.97 -8.87
CA HIS A 424 -3.00 -0.31 -9.43
C HIS A 424 -4.04 -0.11 -10.54
N PHE A 425 -4.99 0.80 -10.37
CA PHE A 425 -5.95 1.15 -11.42
C PHE A 425 -5.26 1.72 -12.67
N LYS A 426 -4.28 2.63 -12.51
CA LYS A 426 -3.51 3.17 -13.64
C LYS A 426 -2.78 2.06 -14.41
N LYS A 427 -2.16 1.11 -13.70
CA LYS A 427 -1.49 -0.04 -14.30
C LYS A 427 -2.48 -0.93 -15.06
N HIS A 428 -3.65 -1.21 -14.48
CA HIS A 428 -4.72 -1.95 -15.15
C HIS A 428 -5.18 -1.23 -16.42
N ALA A 429 -5.35 0.09 -16.37
CA ALA A 429 -5.70 0.88 -17.55
C ALA A 429 -4.63 0.84 -18.65
N LEU A 430 -3.34 0.87 -18.28
CA LEU A 430 -2.24 0.68 -19.23
C LEU A 430 -2.33 -0.70 -19.90
N GLN A 431 -2.52 -1.77 -19.12
CA GLN A 431 -2.68 -3.13 -19.65
C GLN A 431 -3.86 -3.22 -20.63
N TYR A 432 -5.00 -2.61 -20.28
CA TYR A 432 -6.15 -2.55 -21.18
C TYR A 432 -5.82 -1.89 -22.52
N VAL A 433 -5.12 -0.74 -22.48
CA VAL A 433 -4.69 -0.04 -23.70
C VAL A 433 -3.73 -0.91 -24.51
N GLN A 434 -2.77 -1.59 -23.89
CA GLN A 434 -1.83 -2.49 -24.56
C GLN A 434 -2.52 -3.68 -25.22
N PHE A 435 -3.48 -4.33 -24.55
CA PHE A 435 -4.26 -5.40 -25.16
C PHE A 435 -5.11 -4.91 -26.34
N GLY A 436 -5.64 -3.68 -26.26
CA GLY A 436 -6.37 -3.05 -27.34
C GLY A 436 -5.52 -2.68 -28.57
N SER A 437 -4.18 -2.73 -28.47
CA SER A 437 -3.28 -2.27 -29.55
C SER A 437 -3.31 -3.15 -30.79
N PHE A 438 -3.63 -4.44 -30.62
CA PHE A 438 -3.90 -5.35 -31.74
C PHE A 438 -5.05 -4.85 -32.62
N PHE A 439 -6.19 -4.50 -32.02
CA PHE A 439 -7.36 -4.00 -32.74
C PHE A 439 -7.11 -2.61 -33.34
N LEU A 440 -6.32 -1.76 -32.68
CA LEU A 440 -5.92 -0.47 -33.22
C LEU A 440 -5.08 -0.66 -34.48
N SER A 441 -4.09 -1.55 -34.44
CA SER A 441 -3.22 -1.86 -35.58
C SER A 441 -4.04 -2.34 -36.79
N LEU A 442 -4.98 -3.27 -36.58
CA LEU A 442 -5.90 -3.74 -37.62
C LEU A 442 -6.75 -2.60 -38.23
N THR A 443 -7.21 -1.68 -37.37
CA THR A 443 -7.97 -0.50 -37.81
C THR A 443 -7.11 0.41 -38.68
N MET A 444 -5.86 0.64 -38.30
CA MET A 444 -4.92 1.48 -39.06
C MET A 444 -4.51 0.84 -40.39
N ASP A 445 -4.34 -0.49 -40.43
CA ASP A 445 -4.10 -1.22 -41.67
C ASP A 445 -5.28 -1.09 -42.64
N GLU A 446 -6.50 -1.23 -42.14
CA GLU A 446 -7.69 -1.08 -42.96
C GLU A 446 -7.90 0.37 -43.45
N LEU A 447 -7.59 1.36 -42.60
CA LEU A 447 -7.56 2.78 -43.00
C LEU A 447 -6.56 3.02 -44.15
N LYS A 448 -5.33 2.47 -44.02
CA LYS A 448 -4.28 2.59 -45.03
C LYS A 448 -4.62 1.91 -46.36
N LYS A 449 -5.43 0.83 -46.32
CA LYS A 449 -5.92 0.16 -47.52
C LYS A 449 -6.99 0.95 -48.26
N GLN A 450 -7.88 1.64 -47.54
CA GLN A 450 -9.03 2.32 -48.14
C GLN A 450 -8.73 3.75 -48.61
N PHE A 451 -7.81 4.45 -47.95
CA PHE A 451 -7.51 5.85 -48.25
C PHE A 451 -6.06 6.01 -48.69
N THR A 452 -5.79 6.98 -49.56
CA THR A 452 -4.41 7.30 -49.93
C THR A 452 -3.79 8.22 -48.90
N LYS A 453 -2.45 8.20 -48.82
CA LYS A 453 -1.65 9.11 -48.00
C LYS A 453 -2.07 10.57 -48.21
N GLU A 454 -2.24 10.98 -49.47
CA GLU A 454 -2.57 12.35 -49.85
C GLU A 454 -3.95 12.76 -49.33
N LYS A 455 -4.96 11.87 -49.40
CA LYS A 455 -6.30 12.15 -48.86
C LYS A 455 -6.28 12.35 -47.34
N VAL A 456 -5.47 11.57 -46.62
CA VAL A 456 -5.33 11.71 -45.17
C VAL A 456 -4.60 13.00 -44.81
N ILE A 457 -3.53 13.34 -45.52
CA ILE A 457 -2.84 14.63 -45.33
C ILE A 457 -3.81 15.80 -45.56
N GLU A 458 -4.55 15.80 -46.67
CA GLU A 458 -5.53 16.85 -46.97
C GLU A 458 -6.60 16.96 -45.88
N TYR A 459 -7.06 15.83 -45.32
CA TYR A 459 -8.00 15.82 -44.20
C TYR A 459 -7.42 16.50 -42.95
N PHE A 460 -6.17 16.20 -42.58
CA PHE A 460 -5.52 16.85 -41.44
C PHE A 460 -5.25 18.33 -41.69
N GLU A 461 -4.83 18.73 -42.89
CA GLU A 461 -4.60 20.14 -43.26
C GLU A 461 -5.87 21.00 -43.17
N LYS A 462 -7.06 20.40 -43.39
CA LYS A 462 -8.36 21.07 -43.26
C LYS A 462 -8.92 21.07 -41.84
N SER A 463 -8.26 20.38 -40.89
CA SER A 463 -8.70 20.37 -39.50
C SER A 463 -8.51 21.73 -38.87
N VAL A 464 -9.50 22.16 -38.08
CA VAL A 464 -9.46 23.40 -37.30
C VAL A 464 -8.23 23.49 -36.40
N ILE A 465 -7.78 22.38 -35.84
CA ILE A 465 -6.64 22.36 -34.91
C ILE A 465 -5.30 22.51 -35.62
N PHE A 466 -5.21 22.07 -36.87
CA PHE A 466 -3.97 22.06 -37.63
C PHE A 466 -3.97 23.11 -38.76
N GLU A 467 -5.00 23.96 -38.85
CA GLU A 467 -5.13 24.99 -39.89
C GLU A 467 -3.96 25.99 -39.88
N ASN A 468 -3.43 26.29 -38.67
CA ASN A 468 -2.32 27.20 -38.43
C ASN A 468 -0.96 26.49 -38.28
N GLU A 469 -0.93 25.16 -38.45
CA GLU A 469 0.29 24.38 -38.30
C GLU A 469 1.19 24.50 -39.54
N ASN A 470 2.48 24.23 -39.38
CA ASN A 470 3.39 24.15 -40.52
C ASN A 470 2.99 22.96 -41.44
N LYS A 471 2.50 23.28 -42.65
CA LYS A 471 2.03 22.28 -43.62
C LYS A 471 3.10 21.27 -44.01
N GLU A 472 4.35 21.70 -44.15
CA GLU A 472 5.46 20.79 -44.48
C GLU A 472 5.72 19.80 -43.34
N TYR A 473 5.69 20.30 -42.10
CA TYR A 473 5.82 19.48 -40.90
C TYR A 473 4.70 18.44 -40.80
N LEU A 474 3.44 18.87 -40.92
CA LEU A 474 2.26 18.00 -40.89
C LEU A 474 2.33 16.94 -42.00
N LYS A 475 2.60 17.36 -43.25
CA LYS A 475 2.76 16.46 -44.38
C LYS A 475 3.85 15.43 -44.13
N ARG A 476 5.01 15.84 -43.61
CA ARG A 476 6.11 14.92 -43.30
C ARG A 476 5.70 13.93 -42.22
N ALA A 477 5.12 14.39 -41.11
CA ALA A 477 4.70 13.57 -39.99
C ALA A 477 3.73 12.45 -40.41
N ILE A 478 2.70 12.80 -41.18
CA ILE A 478 1.72 11.83 -41.69
C ILE A 478 2.37 10.90 -42.72
N SER A 479 3.26 11.42 -43.58
CA SER A 479 3.91 10.59 -44.61
C SER A 479 4.79 9.49 -44.02
N VAL A 480 5.65 9.83 -43.04
CA VAL A 480 6.54 8.83 -42.43
C VAL A 480 5.74 7.74 -41.69
N TYR A 481 4.62 8.12 -41.06
CA TYR A 481 3.71 7.16 -40.44
C TYR A 481 3.06 6.23 -41.48
N TRP A 482 2.63 6.81 -42.61
CA TRP A 482 2.03 6.04 -43.69
C TRP A 482 3.00 5.01 -44.26
N ASP A 483 4.27 5.41 -44.39
CA ASP A 483 5.36 4.60 -44.92
C ASP A 483 5.96 3.63 -43.86
N ASN A 484 5.32 3.51 -42.68
CA ASN A 484 5.65 2.61 -41.56
C ASN A 484 6.99 2.90 -40.84
N ASP A 485 7.52 4.13 -40.96
CA ASP A 485 8.65 4.58 -40.14
C ASP A 485 8.13 5.05 -38.77
N TYR A 486 7.96 4.10 -37.85
CA TYR A 486 7.35 4.33 -36.54
C TYR A 486 8.21 5.19 -35.62
N LEU A 487 9.54 5.09 -35.73
CA LEU A 487 10.46 5.91 -34.95
C LEU A 487 10.30 7.37 -35.33
N VAL A 488 10.46 7.69 -36.63
CA VAL A 488 10.41 9.07 -37.09
C VAL A 488 9.00 9.65 -36.93
N SER A 489 7.95 8.88 -37.22
CA SER A 489 6.57 9.33 -37.00
C SER A 489 6.29 9.64 -35.53
N SER A 490 6.70 8.79 -34.59
CA SER A 490 6.49 9.05 -33.15
C SER A 490 7.21 10.33 -32.69
N HIS A 491 8.43 10.57 -33.19
CA HIS A 491 9.21 11.77 -32.87
C HIS A 491 8.59 13.05 -33.44
N LEU A 492 7.87 12.95 -34.58
CA LEU A 492 7.14 14.08 -35.16
C LEU A 492 5.75 14.26 -34.54
N PHE A 493 5.08 13.18 -34.14
CA PHE A 493 3.74 13.25 -33.56
C PHE A 493 3.72 13.82 -32.15
N ASN A 494 4.68 13.52 -31.28
CA ASN A 494 4.73 14.08 -29.93
C ASN A 494 4.66 15.62 -29.89
N PRO A 495 5.57 16.36 -30.57
CA PRO A 495 5.48 17.83 -30.63
C PRO A 495 4.25 18.33 -31.39
N LEU A 496 3.80 17.63 -32.44
CA LEU A 496 2.58 17.98 -33.18
C LEU A 496 1.32 17.90 -32.30
N ILE A 497 1.22 16.87 -31.47
CA ILE A 497 0.14 16.71 -30.49
C ILE A 497 0.20 17.84 -29.46
N GLU A 498 1.38 18.15 -28.93
CA GLU A 498 1.51 19.25 -27.97
C GLU A 498 1.14 20.61 -28.59
N ALA A 499 1.52 20.86 -29.84
CA ALA A 499 1.10 22.04 -30.59
C ALA A 499 -0.42 22.06 -30.81
N GLY A 500 -1.02 20.94 -31.22
CA GLY A 500 -2.47 20.82 -31.43
C GLY A 500 -3.29 21.01 -30.16
N VAL A 501 -2.86 20.42 -29.03
CA VAL A 501 -3.51 20.65 -27.72
C VAL A 501 -3.40 22.12 -27.30
N ARG A 502 -2.27 22.77 -27.59
CA ARG A 502 -2.09 24.20 -27.31
C ARG A 502 -3.00 25.07 -28.18
N GLU A 503 -3.11 24.77 -29.47
CA GLU A 503 -4.01 25.49 -30.38
C GLU A 503 -5.47 25.27 -29.99
N LEU A 504 -5.85 24.06 -29.56
CA LEU A 504 -7.16 23.79 -28.98
C LEU A 504 -7.46 24.71 -27.79
N MET A 505 -6.54 24.83 -26.83
CA MET A 505 -6.71 25.73 -25.68
C MET A 505 -6.82 27.18 -26.11
N LYS A 506 -6.02 27.63 -27.09
CA LYS A 506 -6.09 28.99 -27.62
C LYS A 506 -7.45 29.28 -28.29
N ILE A 507 -7.95 28.38 -29.13
CA ILE A 507 -9.24 28.53 -29.82
C ILE A 507 -10.40 28.53 -28.81
N ALA A 508 -10.29 27.73 -27.75
CA ALA A 508 -11.32 27.57 -26.74
C ALA A 508 -11.19 28.53 -25.54
N ASN A 509 -10.34 29.56 -25.62
CA ASN A 509 -10.10 30.53 -24.55
C ASN A 509 -9.63 29.90 -23.22
N GLY A 510 -8.85 28.83 -23.30
CA GLY A 510 -8.14 28.21 -22.19
C GLY A 510 -6.78 28.85 -21.91
N VAL A 511 -6.11 28.34 -20.88
CA VAL A 511 -4.77 28.80 -20.47
C VAL A 511 -3.71 28.02 -21.25
N TRP A 512 -2.84 28.72 -21.96
CA TRP A 512 -1.80 28.08 -22.79
C TRP A 512 -0.42 28.75 -22.69
N ILE A 513 -0.31 29.83 -21.90
CA ILE A 513 0.93 30.53 -21.55
C ILE A 513 0.99 30.76 -20.03
N ASP A 514 2.20 30.97 -19.52
CA ASP A 514 2.49 31.29 -18.11
C ASP A 514 3.57 32.37 -18.06
N VAL A 515 3.60 33.18 -16.99
CA VAL A 515 4.63 34.21 -16.81
C VAL A 515 5.96 33.52 -16.48
N ASN A 516 7.05 33.99 -17.09
CA ASN A 516 8.38 33.44 -16.83
C ASN A 516 9.20 34.35 -15.91
N GLU A 517 10.33 33.83 -15.42
CA GLU A 517 11.23 34.52 -14.49
C GLU A 517 11.84 35.81 -15.09
N LEU A 518 11.76 35.99 -16.42
CA LEU A 518 12.24 37.15 -17.15
C LEU A 518 11.12 38.19 -17.41
N ASN A 519 9.98 38.11 -16.71
CA ASN A 519 8.81 38.96 -16.91
C ASN A 519 8.20 38.88 -18.34
N GLY A 520 8.46 37.80 -19.07
CA GLY A 520 7.83 37.46 -20.34
C GLY A 520 6.82 36.31 -20.17
N TYR A 521 6.51 35.63 -21.28
CA TYR A 521 5.58 34.49 -21.28
C TYR A 521 6.21 33.24 -21.88
N ASN A 522 6.06 32.12 -21.20
CA ASN A 522 6.39 30.79 -21.70
C ASN A 522 5.12 30.08 -22.16
N LYS A 523 5.22 29.31 -23.25
CA LYS A 523 4.16 28.37 -23.62
C LYS A 523 4.08 27.25 -22.57
N LEU A 524 2.87 26.86 -22.18
CA LEU A 524 2.68 25.72 -21.30
C LEU A 524 3.13 24.43 -21.99
N VAL A 525 3.81 23.57 -21.20
CA VAL A 525 4.13 22.19 -21.57
C VAL A 525 2.89 21.30 -21.53
N LEU A 526 2.90 20.18 -22.27
CA LEU A 526 1.73 19.30 -22.39
C LEU A 526 1.14 18.85 -21.06
N SER A 527 1.97 18.50 -20.07
CA SER A 527 1.48 18.12 -18.74
C SER A 527 0.66 19.24 -18.10
N LYS A 528 1.17 20.48 -18.05
CA LYS A 528 0.40 21.62 -17.54
C LYS A 528 -0.89 21.86 -18.33
N LEU A 529 -0.88 21.68 -19.66
CA LEU A 529 -2.08 21.82 -20.50
C LEU A 529 -3.17 20.80 -20.13
N LEU A 530 -2.80 19.53 -19.93
CA LEU A 530 -3.73 18.43 -19.64
C LEU A 530 -4.17 18.38 -18.16
N TRP A 531 -3.42 18.99 -17.24
CA TRP A 531 -3.70 18.93 -15.79
C TRP A 531 -4.27 20.23 -15.20
N ASN A 532 -4.20 21.36 -15.92
CA ASN A 532 -4.81 22.61 -15.48
C ASN A 532 -6.35 22.47 -15.38
N LYS A 533 -6.93 22.84 -14.22
CA LYS A 533 -8.36 22.67 -13.94
C LYS A 533 -9.28 23.34 -14.96
N GLN A 534 -8.98 24.57 -15.38
CA GLN A 534 -9.78 25.29 -16.37
C GLN A 534 -9.71 24.60 -17.74
N ASN A 535 -8.51 24.21 -18.17
CA ASN A 535 -8.32 23.51 -19.43
C ASN A 535 -9.02 22.15 -19.45
N VAL A 536 -9.01 21.44 -18.32
CA VAL A 536 -9.70 20.15 -18.16
C VAL A 536 -11.21 20.32 -18.37
N GLU A 537 -11.83 21.35 -17.78
CA GLU A 537 -13.25 21.62 -18.00
C GLU A 537 -13.54 22.05 -19.45
N ILE A 538 -12.64 22.80 -20.08
CA ILE A 538 -12.75 23.11 -21.51
C ILE A 538 -12.70 21.83 -22.36
N PHE A 539 -11.75 20.92 -22.08
CA PHE A 539 -11.67 19.62 -22.74
C PHE A 539 -12.98 18.84 -22.58
N LYS A 540 -13.53 18.78 -21.37
CA LYS A 540 -14.81 18.10 -21.10
C LYS A 540 -15.96 18.70 -21.88
N ASN A 541 -16.02 20.03 -21.98
CA ASN A 541 -17.07 20.72 -22.71
C ASN A 541 -16.99 20.49 -24.22
N ILE A 542 -15.79 20.50 -24.80
CA ILE A 542 -15.58 20.32 -26.25
C ILE A 542 -15.98 18.91 -26.68
N PHE A 543 -15.59 17.90 -25.90
CA PHE A 543 -15.83 16.49 -26.23
C PHE A 543 -17.06 15.90 -25.55
N SER A 544 -17.77 16.69 -24.75
CA SER A 544 -19.01 16.37 -24.06
C SER A 544 -18.94 14.98 -23.39
N LYS A 545 -19.76 14.01 -23.85
CA LYS A 545 -19.85 12.66 -23.31
C LYS A 545 -18.52 11.88 -23.28
N SER A 546 -17.57 12.22 -24.16
CA SER A 546 -16.26 11.55 -24.22
C SER A 546 -15.16 12.32 -23.50
N GLY A 547 -15.47 13.50 -22.92
CA GLY A 547 -14.45 14.40 -22.40
C GLY A 547 -13.64 13.87 -21.23
N GLU A 548 -14.30 13.22 -20.26
CA GLU A 548 -13.63 12.59 -19.11
C GLU A 548 -12.74 11.42 -19.53
N ASP A 549 -13.26 10.56 -20.41
CA ASP A 549 -12.53 9.41 -20.94
C ASP A 549 -11.33 9.86 -21.79
N LEU A 550 -11.48 10.94 -22.56
CA LEU A 550 -10.44 11.47 -23.43
C LEU A 550 -9.31 12.11 -22.65
N ILE A 551 -9.62 12.93 -21.63
CA ILE A 551 -8.56 13.55 -20.82
C ILE A 551 -7.80 12.48 -20.03
N PHE A 552 -8.51 11.45 -19.54
CA PHE A 552 -7.90 10.28 -18.93
C PHE A 552 -6.96 9.54 -19.91
N TYR A 553 -7.45 9.24 -21.11
CA TYR A 553 -6.69 8.57 -22.16
C TYR A 553 -5.44 9.35 -22.58
N PHE A 554 -5.57 10.67 -22.82
CA PHE A 554 -4.44 11.51 -23.21
C PHE A 554 -3.38 11.56 -22.12
N ARG A 555 -3.77 11.67 -20.86
CA ARG A 555 -2.82 11.63 -19.74
C ARG A 555 -2.12 10.27 -19.66
N LEU A 556 -2.89 9.18 -19.75
CA LEU A 556 -2.38 7.81 -19.69
C LEU A 556 -1.35 7.53 -20.79
N VAL A 557 -1.60 7.99 -22.03
CA VAL A 557 -0.69 7.75 -23.15
C VAL A 557 0.50 8.72 -23.15
N LEU A 558 0.28 10.00 -22.84
CA LEU A 558 1.29 11.04 -23.10
C LEU A 558 2.15 11.38 -21.88
N THR A 559 1.58 11.39 -20.67
CA THR A 559 2.22 12.05 -19.51
C THR A 559 2.24 11.29 -18.19
N GLU A 560 1.42 10.25 -18.04
CA GLU A 560 1.33 9.48 -16.79
C GLU A 560 2.52 8.53 -16.69
N LYS A 561 3.28 8.60 -15.59
CA LYS A 561 4.49 7.77 -15.37
C LYS A 561 4.18 6.27 -15.35
N LEU A 562 3.02 5.89 -14.83
CA LEU A 562 2.51 4.50 -14.84
C LEU A 562 1.70 4.14 -16.09
N GLY A 563 1.58 5.08 -17.04
CA GLY A 563 0.99 4.87 -18.36
C GLY A 563 2.06 4.63 -19.42
N MET A 564 1.75 4.92 -20.69
CA MET A 564 2.74 4.79 -21.77
C MET A 564 3.78 5.92 -21.73
N ASN A 565 3.44 7.05 -21.11
CA ASN A 565 4.32 8.21 -20.87
C ASN A 565 5.09 8.72 -22.11
N LEU A 566 4.51 8.57 -23.32
CA LEU A 566 5.22 8.70 -24.58
C LEU A 566 5.85 10.09 -24.77
N ARG A 567 5.16 11.16 -24.38
CA ARG A 567 5.67 12.52 -24.57
C ARG A 567 6.81 12.84 -23.60
N ASN A 568 6.70 12.43 -22.33
CA ASN A 568 7.76 12.72 -21.36
C ASN A 568 9.02 11.92 -21.67
N ASP A 569 8.89 10.65 -22.02
CA ASP A 569 10.06 9.82 -22.32
C ASP A 569 10.75 10.27 -23.61
N PHE A 570 9.98 10.73 -24.62
CA PHE A 570 10.54 11.42 -25.78
C PHE A 570 11.33 12.68 -25.38
N ALA A 571 10.72 13.56 -24.57
CA ALA A 571 11.33 14.84 -24.20
C ALA A 571 12.56 14.69 -23.30
N HIS A 572 12.62 13.63 -22.49
CA HIS A 572 13.73 13.34 -21.58
C HIS A 572 14.73 12.33 -22.15
N GLY A 573 14.48 11.78 -23.34
CA GLY A 573 15.36 10.82 -24.01
C GLY A 573 15.41 9.44 -23.32
N LEU A 574 14.33 9.06 -22.65
CA LEU A 574 14.15 7.82 -21.90
C LEU A 574 13.34 6.79 -22.72
N GLU A 575 13.39 5.52 -22.30
CA GLU A 575 12.56 4.41 -22.83
C GLU A 575 12.50 4.43 -24.37
N ARG A 576 13.66 4.43 -25.04
CA ARG A 576 13.75 4.71 -26.48
C ARG A 576 13.22 3.56 -27.32
N GLU A 577 13.34 2.33 -26.85
CA GLU A 577 12.90 1.13 -27.57
C GLU A 577 11.42 1.19 -27.93
N LYS A 578 10.58 1.78 -27.05
CA LYS A 578 9.14 1.87 -27.30
C LYS A 578 8.77 2.68 -28.54
N PHE A 579 9.61 3.62 -28.98
CA PHE A 579 9.32 4.44 -30.17
C PHE A 579 9.59 3.71 -31.49
N PHE A 580 10.30 2.58 -31.45
CA PHE A 580 10.40 1.67 -32.61
C PHE A 580 9.12 0.84 -32.77
N SER A 581 8.29 0.74 -31.73
CA SER A 581 7.07 -0.04 -31.77
C SER A 581 5.98 0.65 -32.61
N ARG A 582 5.26 -0.17 -33.38
CA ARG A 582 4.04 0.26 -34.06
C ARG A 582 2.99 0.78 -33.08
N ASP A 583 2.87 0.16 -31.91
CA ASP A 583 1.88 0.51 -30.89
C ASP A 583 1.97 1.98 -30.47
N ALA A 584 3.18 2.45 -30.11
CA ALA A 584 3.38 3.84 -29.73
C ALA A 584 2.95 4.80 -30.85
N SER A 585 3.36 4.52 -32.09
CA SER A 585 3.04 5.38 -33.23
C SER A 585 1.55 5.37 -33.59
N ASP A 586 0.90 4.20 -33.61
CA ASP A 586 -0.53 4.07 -33.85
C ASP A 586 -1.36 4.81 -32.78
N ARG A 587 -0.92 4.77 -31.50
CA ARG A 587 -1.58 5.51 -30.40
C ARG A 587 -1.42 7.01 -30.54
N LEU A 588 -0.23 7.48 -30.90
CA LEU A 588 0.00 8.91 -31.18
C LEU A 588 -0.83 9.38 -32.38
N PHE A 589 -0.90 8.59 -33.44
CA PHE A 589 -1.76 8.88 -34.59
C PHE A 589 -3.25 8.90 -34.21
N HIS A 590 -3.71 7.97 -33.37
CA HIS A 590 -5.07 7.97 -32.84
C HIS A 590 -5.39 9.25 -32.03
N ILE A 591 -4.45 9.78 -31.26
CA ILE A 591 -4.59 11.06 -30.56
C ILE A 591 -4.69 12.23 -31.56
N LEU A 592 -3.92 12.20 -32.65
CA LEU A 592 -4.07 13.18 -33.72
C LEU A 592 -5.45 13.10 -34.38
N ILE A 593 -6.00 11.90 -34.59
CA ILE A 593 -7.38 11.73 -35.09
C ILE A 593 -8.36 12.43 -34.14
N TRP A 594 -8.25 12.24 -32.82
CA TRP A 594 -9.08 12.95 -31.83
C TRP A 594 -9.00 14.48 -31.94
N LEU A 595 -7.80 15.03 -32.17
CA LEU A 595 -7.63 16.46 -32.40
C LEU A 595 -8.21 16.90 -33.76
N SER A 596 -8.18 16.02 -34.76
CA SER A 596 -8.64 16.33 -36.12
C SER A 596 -10.16 16.41 -36.28
N VAL A 597 -10.93 15.72 -35.43
CA VAL A 597 -12.40 15.65 -35.54
C VAL A 597 -13.09 16.89 -34.99
N ILE A 598 -12.35 17.79 -34.34
CA ILE A 598 -12.88 19.05 -33.81
C ILE A 598 -13.32 19.96 -34.96
N ARG A 599 -14.47 20.61 -34.78
CA ARG A 599 -15.06 21.54 -35.75
C ARG A 599 -15.45 22.84 -35.06
N LYS A 600 -15.35 23.96 -35.76
CA LYS A 600 -15.90 25.25 -35.30
C LYS A 600 -17.42 25.11 -35.27
N LYS A 601 -18.06 25.53 -34.18
CA LYS A 601 -19.52 25.60 -34.12
C LYS A 601 -19.96 26.68 -35.12
N GLU A 602 -20.71 26.30 -36.15
CA GLU A 602 -21.35 27.27 -37.04
C GLU A 602 -22.30 28.12 -36.18
N LYS A 603 -22.21 29.45 -36.33
CA LYS A 603 -22.99 30.42 -35.56
C LYS A 603 -24.42 30.49 -36.06
#